data_AF-A0A2D8UJE2-F1
#
_entry.id   AF-A0A2D8UJE2-F1
#
_cell.length_a   1.000
_cell.length_b   1.000
_cell.length_c   1.000
_cell.angle_alpha   90.00
_cell.angle_beta   90.00
_cell.angle_gamma   90.00
#
_symmetry.space_group_name_H-M   'P 1'
#
loop_
_entity.id
_entity.type
_entity.pdbx_description
1 polymer ?
#
loop_
_entity_poly.entity_id
_entity_poly.type
_entity_poly.pdbx_seq_one_letter_code
_entity_poly.pdbx_strand_id
1 'polypeptide(L)'
;MSLKEFKKNYIEFLENLPKYLKKAKELLKKEYIDYSYDEIEEFIKLYAENYKNPNGISYYELSNVLYAYLGTAFVNYQGGNWELSEVKTDEAYGTPTIVNWGGKDYPWTRCSPFVWKLIIEENGNLRRPIHRVFA
;
A
#
# COMPACT_ATOMS: atom_id res chain seq x y z
N MET A 1 -14.13 1.15 -15.65
CA MET A 1 -14.52 2.15 -14.64
C MET A 1 -14.32 3.54 -15.19
N SER A 2 -15.26 4.43 -14.89
CA SER A 2 -15.20 5.86 -15.17
C SER A 2 -14.37 6.60 -14.13
N LEU A 3 -13.89 7.81 -14.46
CA LEU A 3 -13.18 8.67 -13.49
C LEU A 3 -14.03 8.96 -12.23
N LYS A 4 -15.36 9.07 -12.39
CA LYS A 4 -16.29 9.26 -11.28
C LYS A 4 -16.28 8.09 -10.31
N GLU A 5 -16.24 6.86 -10.83
CA GLU A 5 -16.16 5.65 -10.00
C GLU A 5 -14.80 5.57 -9.29
N PHE A 6 -13.70 5.90 -9.97
CA PHE A 6 -12.38 5.93 -9.32
C PHE A 6 -12.31 6.94 -8.18
N LYS A 7 -12.86 8.16 -8.37
CA LYS A 7 -12.94 9.17 -7.30
C LYS A 7 -13.76 8.68 -6.11
N LYS A 8 -14.89 8.03 -6.37
CA LYS A 8 -15.71 7.43 -5.31
C LYS A 8 -14.94 6.36 -4.54
N ASN A 9 -14.32 5.41 -5.25
CA ASN A 9 -13.55 4.32 -4.62
C ASN A 9 -12.36 4.86 -3.82
N TYR A 10 -11.71 5.92 -4.30
CA TYR A 10 -10.60 6.58 -3.60
C TYR A 10 -11.06 7.24 -2.29
N ILE A 11 -12.19 7.96 -2.33
CA ILE A 11 -12.78 8.55 -1.11
C ILE A 11 -13.15 7.45 -0.10
N GLU A 12 -13.84 6.40 -0.57
CA GLU A 12 -14.19 5.25 0.28
C GLU A 12 -12.93 4.58 0.87
N PHE A 13 -11.85 4.47 0.11
CA PHE A 13 -10.57 3.95 0.60
C PHE A 13 -10.01 4.82 1.72
N LEU A 14 -9.97 6.15 1.56
CA LEU A 14 -9.48 7.07 2.58
C LEU A 14 -10.33 7.01 3.86
N GLU A 15 -11.65 6.99 3.73
CA GLU A 15 -12.57 6.86 4.87
C GLU A 15 -12.38 5.54 5.63
N ASN A 16 -12.03 4.47 4.92
CA ASN A 16 -11.76 3.16 5.51
C ASN A 16 -10.28 2.95 5.89
N LEU A 17 -9.38 3.92 5.65
CA LEU A 17 -7.96 3.78 5.95
C LEU A 17 -7.70 3.34 7.40
N PRO A 18 -8.33 3.91 8.44
CA PRO A 18 -8.13 3.45 9.82
C PRO A 18 -8.59 2.01 10.06
N LYS A 19 -9.68 1.60 9.39
CA LYS A 19 -10.19 0.21 9.46
C LYS A 19 -9.19 -0.76 8.83
N TYR A 20 -8.63 -0.41 7.68
CA TYR A 20 -7.63 -1.23 7.02
C TYR A 20 -6.34 -1.35 7.84
N LEU A 21 -5.87 -0.26 8.44
CA LEU A 21 -4.71 -0.30 9.34
C LEU A 21 -4.97 -1.13 10.60
N LYS A 22 -6.18 -1.03 11.18
CA LYS A 22 -6.59 -1.93 12.27
C LYS A 22 -6.55 -3.39 11.84
N LYS A 23 -7.02 -3.71 10.63
CA LYS A 23 -6.99 -5.07 10.09
C LYS A 23 -5.55 -5.56 9.85
N ALA A 24 -4.66 -4.71 9.35
CA ALA A 24 -3.24 -5.04 9.19
C ALA A 24 -2.62 -5.44 10.53
N LYS A 25 -2.93 -4.68 11.58
CA LYS A 25 -2.51 -4.96 12.95
C LYS A 25 -3.03 -6.30 13.47
N GLU A 26 -4.31 -6.62 13.21
CA GLU A 26 -4.90 -7.91 13.55
C GLU A 26 -4.21 -9.08 12.83
N LEU A 27 -3.88 -8.90 11.54
CA LEU A 27 -3.16 -9.91 10.75
C LEU A 27 -1.74 -10.15 11.29
N LEU A 28 -1.02 -9.09 11.66
CA LEU A 28 0.30 -9.17 12.31
C LEU A 28 0.26 -9.66 13.76
N LYS A 29 -0.93 -9.73 14.38
CA LYS A 29 -1.11 -10.07 15.79
C LYS A 29 -0.29 -9.16 16.73
N LYS A 30 -0.19 -7.87 16.41
CA LYS A 30 0.56 -6.86 17.19
C LYS A 30 -0.36 -5.90 17.95
N GLU A 31 0.14 -5.31 19.02
CA GLU A 31 -0.60 -4.30 19.79
C GLU A 31 -0.61 -2.92 19.10
N TYR A 32 0.50 -2.58 18.43
CA TYR A 32 0.70 -1.38 17.62
C TYR A 32 1.52 -1.70 16.36
N ILE A 33 1.44 -0.81 15.37
CA ILE A 33 2.23 -0.85 14.12
C ILE A 33 3.38 0.14 14.29
N ASP A 34 4.61 -0.34 14.19
CA ASP A 34 5.81 0.50 14.33
C ASP A 34 6.48 0.87 13.01
N TYR A 35 6.07 0.22 11.92
CA TYR A 35 6.68 0.37 10.59
C TYR A 35 8.19 0.11 10.57
N SER A 36 8.71 -0.69 11.50
CA SER A 36 10.07 -1.19 11.41
C SER A 36 10.27 -2.03 10.15
N TYR A 37 11.49 -2.09 9.64
CA TYR A 37 11.80 -2.91 8.48
C TYR A 37 11.41 -4.38 8.66
N ASP A 38 11.66 -4.94 9.85
CA ASP A 38 11.27 -6.32 10.18
C ASP A 38 9.75 -6.51 10.14
N GLU A 39 8.97 -5.54 10.66
CA GLU A 39 7.50 -5.59 10.62
C GLU A 39 6.95 -5.52 9.20
N ILE A 40 7.51 -4.63 8.37
CA ILE A 40 7.05 -4.50 6.99
C ILE A 40 7.42 -5.76 6.19
N GLU A 41 8.60 -6.34 6.41
CA GLU A 41 8.97 -7.64 5.81
C GLU A 41 8.03 -8.77 6.25
N GLU A 42 7.70 -8.83 7.54
CA GLU A 42 6.71 -9.77 8.09
C GLU A 42 5.34 -9.59 7.41
N PHE A 43 4.88 -8.35 7.26
CA PHE A 43 3.60 -8.06 6.61
C PHE A 43 3.59 -8.46 5.13
N ILE A 44 4.66 -8.16 4.39
CA ILE A 44 4.81 -8.53 2.97
C ILE A 44 4.78 -10.04 2.81
N LYS A 45 5.50 -10.77 3.67
CA LYS A 45 5.50 -12.23 3.67
C LYS A 45 4.11 -12.78 3.95
N LEU A 46 3.42 -12.26 4.97
CA LEU A 46 2.04 -12.64 5.29
C LEU A 46 1.13 -12.43 4.07
N TYR A 47 1.22 -11.27 3.43
CA TYR A 47 0.44 -10.99 2.22
C TYR A 47 0.76 -11.99 1.09
N ALA A 48 2.04 -12.20 0.78
CA ALA A 48 2.50 -13.08 -0.28
C ALA A 48 2.04 -14.54 -0.09
N GLU A 49 2.00 -15.00 1.17
CA GLU A 49 1.54 -16.35 1.52
C GLU A 49 0.01 -16.52 1.42
N ASN A 50 -0.76 -15.43 1.54
CA ASN A 50 -2.22 -15.50 1.69
C ASN A 50 -3.02 -14.97 0.48
N TYR A 51 -2.43 -14.15 -0.41
CA TYR A 51 -3.23 -13.47 -1.45
C TYR A 51 -3.95 -14.42 -2.44
N LYS A 52 -3.38 -15.60 -2.71
CA LYS A 52 -3.96 -16.60 -3.62
C LYS A 52 -5.14 -17.37 -3.02
N ASN A 53 -5.14 -17.54 -1.69
CA ASN A 53 -6.19 -18.23 -0.97
C ASN A 53 -6.41 -17.59 0.40
N PRO A 54 -7.01 -16.38 0.43
CA PRO A 54 -7.12 -15.63 1.66
C PRO A 54 -8.18 -16.25 2.57
N ASN A 55 -7.75 -16.75 3.73
CA ASN A 55 -8.63 -17.37 4.71
C ASN A 55 -9.36 -16.30 5.54
N GLY A 56 -10.69 -16.23 5.44
CA GLY A 56 -11.51 -15.34 6.27
C GLY A 56 -11.44 -13.85 5.91
N ILE A 57 -10.85 -13.51 4.76
CA ILE A 57 -10.81 -12.15 4.20
C ILE A 57 -10.88 -12.26 2.67
N SER A 58 -11.56 -11.33 1.99
CA SER A 58 -11.57 -11.33 0.52
C SER A 58 -10.23 -10.83 -0.05
N TYR A 59 -9.85 -11.26 -1.25
CA TYR A 59 -8.67 -10.71 -1.95
C TYR A 59 -8.75 -9.18 -2.09
N TYR A 60 -9.93 -8.65 -2.38
CA TYR A 60 -10.17 -7.21 -2.48
C TYR A 60 -9.88 -6.50 -1.16
N GLU A 61 -10.40 -7.03 -0.04
CA GLU A 61 -10.17 -6.46 1.28
C GLU A 61 -8.69 -6.59 1.67
N LEU A 62 -8.06 -7.75 1.48
CA LEU A 62 -6.63 -7.95 1.75
C LEU A 62 -5.75 -6.99 0.92
N SER A 63 -6.10 -6.75 -0.34
CA SER A 63 -5.40 -5.78 -1.19
C SER A 63 -5.52 -4.35 -0.64
N ASN A 64 -6.70 -3.94 -0.18
CA ASN A 64 -6.87 -2.62 0.46
C ASN A 64 -6.12 -2.52 1.79
N VAL A 65 -6.05 -3.61 2.56
CA VAL A 65 -5.22 -3.68 3.77
C VAL A 65 -3.74 -3.50 3.43
N LEU A 66 -3.25 -4.18 2.39
CA LEU A 66 -1.89 -3.99 1.89
C LEU A 66 -1.64 -2.55 1.42
N TYR A 67 -2.56 -1.97 0.65
CA TYR A 67 -2.40 -0.60 0.16
C TYR A 67 -2.33 0.39 1.32
N ALA A 68 -3.24 0.27 2.29
CA ALA A 68 -3.25 1.09 3.48
C ALA A 68 -1.95 0.95 4.28
N TYR A 69 -1.52 -0.29 4.53
CA TYR A 69 -0.31 -0.58 5.31
C TYR A 69 0.94 -0.04 4.62
N LEU A 70 1.21 -0.44 3.38
CA LEU A 70 2.41 0.00 2.64
C LEU A 70 2.38 1.50 2.35
N GLY A 71 1.25 2.04 1.94
CA GLY A 71 1.11 3.48 1.69
C GLY A 71 1.37 4.32 2.94
N THR A 72 0.87 3.88 4.10
CA THR A 72 1.15 4.57 5.36
C THR A 72 2.59 4.40 5.80
N ALA A 73 3.21 3.23 5.58
CA ALA A 73 4.63 3.02 5.79
C ALA A 73 5.47 3.97 4.92
N PHE A 74 5.14 4.12 3.64
CA PHE A 74 5.82 5.06 2.73
C PHE A 74 5.72 6.51 3.23
N VAL A 75 4.53 6.91 3.67
CA VAL A 75 4.30 8.24 4.26
C VAL A 75 5.07 8.42 5.56
N ASN A 76 5.18 7.38 6.38
CA ASN A 76 5.93 7.42 7.64
C ASN A 76 7.43 7.68 7.43
N TYR A 77 8.04 7.05 6.41
CA TYR A 77 9.47 7.18 6.13
C TYR A 77 9.84 8.46 5.37
N GLN A 78 9.07 8.82 4.34
CA GLN A 78 9.46 9.86 3.37
C GLN A 78 8.41 10.96 3.17
N GLY A 79 7.35 10.96 3.99
CA GLY A 79 6.23 11.88 3.86
C GLY A 79 5.42 11.65 2.58
N GLY A 80 4.81 12.73 2.09
CA GLY A 80 3.93 12.70 0.93
C GLY A 80 2.46 12.63 1.32
N ASN A 81 1.60 12.69 0.30
CA ASN A 81 0.16 12.76 0.45
C ASN A 81 -0.52 11.69 -0.40
N TRP A 82 -1.62 11.14 0.10
CA TRP A 82 -2.49 10.32 -0.71
C TRP A 82 -3.12 11.14 -1.83
N GLU A 83 -3.14 10.57 -3.04
CA GLU A 83 -3.84 11.09 -4.21
C GLU A 83 -4.41 9.93 -5.04
N LEU A 84 -5.39 10.22 -5.89
CA LEU A 84 -5.85 9.30 -6.92
C LEU A 84 -4.93 9.40 -8.14
N SER A 85 -4.40 8.27 -8.63
CA SER A 85 -3.71 8.30 -9.94
C SER A 85 -4.73 8.47 -11.07
N GLU A 86 -4.77 9.67 -11.67
CA GLU A 86 -5.65 10.00 -12.80
C GLU A 86 -4.97 9.84 -14.18
N VAL A 87 -3.69 9.46 -14.21
CA VAL A 87 -2.90 9.32 -15.46
C VAL A 87 -3.25 8.00 -16.14
N LYS A 88 -4.00 8.04 -17.25
CA LYS A 88 -4.52 6.84 -17.95
C LYS A 88 -3.46 5.85 -18.44
N THR A 89 -2.26 6.31 -18.75
CA THR A 89 -1.15 5.47 -19.23
C THR A 89 -0.35 4.85 -18.10
N ASP A 90 -0.67 5.21 -16.86
CA ASP A 90 -0.01 4.70 -15.66
C ASP A 90 -0.60 3.36 -15.25
N GLU A 91 0.25 2.42 -14.84
CA GLU A 91 -0.20 1.13 -14.30
C GLU A 91 -1.04 1.31 -13.04
N ALA A 92 -0.77 2.37 -12.27
CA ALA A 92 -1.55 2.73 -11.09
C ALA A 92 -2.88 3.46 -11.39
N TYR A 93 -3.26 3.66 -12.65
CA TYR A 93 -4.45 4.43 -13.00
C TYR A 93 -5.71 3.96 -12.26
N GLY A 94 -6.40 4.90 -11.62
CA GLY A 94 -7.61 4.62 -10.86
C GLY A 94 -7.38 4.09 -9.44
N THR A 95 -6.13 4.07 -8.95
CA THR A 95 -5.78 3.55 -7.61
C THR A 95 -5.20 4.65 -6.70
N PRO A 96 -5.29 4.46 -5.37
CA PRO A 96 -4.61 5.32 -4.40
C PRO A 96 -3.08 5.28 -4.61
N THR A 97 -2.45 6.44 -4.65
CA THR A 97 -1.00 6.62 -4.78
C THR A 97 -0.51 7.65 -3.76
N ILE A 98 0.78 7.60 -3.42
CA ILE A 98 1.44 8.65 -2.63
C ILE A 98 2.17 9.57 -3.60
N VAL A 99 1.92 10.87 -3.50
CA VAL A 99 2.64 11.93 -4.24
C VAL A 99 3.49 12.76 -3.31
N ASN A 100 4.46 13.48 -3.85
CA ASN A 100 5.47 14.20 -3.07
C ASN A 100 6.23 13.28 -2.09
N TRP A 101 6.46 12.04 -2.54
CA TRP A 101 7.16 11.02 -1.78
C TRP A 101 8.64 11.07 -2.14
N GLY A 102 9.54 11.33 -1.20
CA GLY A 102 10.98 11.51 -1.46
C GLY A 102 11.60 12.76 -0.82
N GLY A 103 10.91 13.36 0.15
CA GLY A 103 11.39 14.52 0.86
C GLY A 103 11.40 15.81 0.02
N LYS A 104 12.00 16.86 0.59
CA LYS A 104 12.03 18.20 -0.02
C LYS A 104 12.82 18.27 -1.32
N ASP A 105 13.78 17.36 -1.49
CA ASP A 105 14.70 17.36 -2.64
C ASP A 105 14.13 16.63 -3.86
N TYR A 106 13.11 15.78 -3.67
CA TYR A 106 12.50 14.98 -4.75
C TYR A 106 10.95 15.02 -4.73
N PRO A 107 10.30 16.20 -4.73
CA PRO A 107 8.84 16.33 -4.59
C PRO A 107 8.05 15.78 -5.80
N TRP A 108 8.70 15.53 -6.94
CA TRP A 108 8.04 14.94 -8.12
C TRP A 108 7.90 13.41 -8.03
N THR A 109 8.49 12.79 -7.01
CA THR A 109 8.50 11.34 -6.88
C THR A 109 7.19 10.86 -6.27
N ARG A 110 6.74 9.70 -6.74
CA ARG A 110 5.46 9.08 -6.39
C ARG A 110 5.67 7.61 -6.05
N CYS A 111 4.85 7.09 -5.15
CA CYS A 111 4.85 5.68 -4.77
C CYS A 111 3.45 5.11 -4.88
N SER A 112 3.28 4.03 -5.64
CA SER A 112 1.99 3.36 -5.77
C SER A 112 1.99 2.04 -4.99
N PRO A 113 1.22 1.94 -3.89
CA PRO A 113 1.03 0.66 -3.20
C PRO A 113 0.44 -0.42 -4.11
N PHE A 114 -0.34 -0.04 -5.13
CA PHE A 114 -0.84 -0.95 -6.15
C PHE A 114 0.29 -1.59 -6.97
N VAL A 115 1.25 -0.79 -7.46
CA VAL A 115 2.40 -1.31 -8.21
C VAL A 115 3.26 -2.22 -7.31
N TRP A 116 3.45 -1.85 -6.05
CA TRP A 116 4.15 -2.71 -5.09
C TRP A 116 3.44 -4.04 -4.84
N LYS A 117 2.11 -4.05 -4.80
CA LYS A 117 1.34 -5.30 -4.76
C LYS A 117 1.66 -6.19 -5.95
N LEU A 118 1.62 -5.65 -7.17
CA LEU A 118 1.94 -6.42 -8.38
C LEU A 118 3.34 -7.04 -8.30
N ILE A 119 4.31 -6.27 -7.82
CA ILE A 119 5.68 -6.76 -7.59
C ILE A 119 5.71 -7.92 -6.59
N ILE A 120 5.01 -7.79 -5.46
CA ILE A 120 4.96 -8.82 -4.41
C ILE A 120 4.25 -10.08 -4.92
N GLU A 121 3.13 -9.94 -5.64
CA GLU A 121 2.39 -11.08 -6.18
C GLU A 121 3.20 -11.86 -7.23
N GLU A 122 3.96 -11.15 -8.07
CA GLU A 122 4.82 -11.75 -9.09
C GLU A 122 6.05 -12.45 -8.48
N ASN A 123 6.70 -11.83 -7.50
CA ASN A 123 8.01 -12.27 -6.99
C ASN A 123 7.95 -13.00 -5.65
N GLY A 124 6.80 -12.98 -4.96
CA GLY A 124 6.65 -13.43 -3.58
C GLY A 124 7.32 -12.50 -2.54
N ASN A 125 7.96 -11.41 -2.98
CA ASN A 125 8.63 -10.42 -2.14
C ASN A 125 8.91 -9.11 -2.91
N LEU A 126 9.53 -8.12 -2.28
CA LEU A 126 10.07 -6.93 -2.93
C LEU A 126 11.25 -7.28 -3.86
N ARG A 127 11.39 -6.55 -4.98
CA ARG A 127 12.54 -6.68 -5.91
C ARG A 127 13.87 -6.16 -5.33
N ARG A 128 13.83 -5.44 -4.21
CA ARG A 128 14.98 -4.83 -3.55
C ARG A 128 14.86 -5.02 -2.04
N PRO A 129 15.98 -5.04 -1.30
CA PRO A 129 15.96 -5.03 0.15
C PRO A 129 15.12 -3.86 0.68
N ILE A 130 14.38 -4.09 1.76
CA ILE A 130 13.39 -3.14 2.25
C ILE A 130 13.97 -1.76 2.58
N HIS A 131 15.17 -1.73 3.19
CA HIS A 131 15.85 -0.48 3.50
C HIS A 131 16.15 0.37 2.26
N ARG A 132 16.28 -0.23 1.06
CA ARG A 132 16.44 0.54 -0.20
C ARG A 132 15.14 1.00 -0.81
N VAL A 133 14.02 0.42 -0.39
CA VAL A 133 12.67 0.78 -0.84
C VAL A 133 12.13 1.95 -0.03
N PHE A 134 12.50 2.03 1.26
CA PHE A 134 12.02 3.04 2.20
C PHE A 134 13.08 4.09 2.59
N ALA A 135 14.31 4.02 2.05
CA ALA A 135 15.36 5.04 2.23
C ALA A 135 15.24 6.22 1.25
#